data_AF-A0A1J5CUH2-F1
#
_entry.id   AF-A0A1J5CUH2-F1
#
_cell.length_a   1.000
_cell.length_b   1.000
_cell.length_c   1.000
_cell.angle_alpha   90.00
_cell.angle_beta   90.00
_cell.angle_gamma   90.00
#
_symmetry.space_group_name_H-M   'P 1'
#
loop_
_entity.id
_entity.type
_entity.pdbx_description
1 polymer ?
#
loop_
_entity_poly.entity_id
_entity_poly.type
_entity_poly.pdbx_seq_one_letter_code
_entity_poly.pdbx_strand_id
1 'polypeptide(L)'
;MSEARRKILQMLAEGKITVAQSEELLSAVEKDNQESNRKCSFGEGISGFAESVQKQIREAMKKAEPPSHEFKSRIKEFGGWMQNVMGSMVSEFGQFRSEPVDGVNVEFCVPEPEGFSQCHVCLIENPFGSVTVREGPAFSLKLLGRISNAAMAGQPPNLWFNQHGLSIEGETLRIGFDRGSPAKAVLEMELSLPAGIALRFRSVSASINVKGPFKVEALKTVSGDVVLVDTHLSNASLETVSGDIRLDGGSASCEGISTSGDFRCQGTHLEKCHLQSISGDLQLSSPEVDESSLIKMNTTSGDIVVERIKGHWAQVEANSRTGNVKVRWEGTVDPGLRHGTKLESGQPGALFAAETVSGDIKFD
;
A
#
# COMPACT_ATOMS: atom_id res chain seq x y z
N MET A 1 -25.65 -16.19 -3.60
CA MET A 1 -26.38 -15.70 -4.79
C MET A 1 -26.61 -14.20 -4.64
N SER A 2 -26.38 -13.39 -5.69
CA SER A 2 -26.67 -11.95 -5.63
C SER A 2 -28.17 -11.69 -5.47
N GLU A 3 -28.54 -10.57 -4.83
CA GLU A 3 -29.93 -10.20 -4.60
C GLU A 3 -30.70 -10.05 -5.93
N ALA A 4 -30.03 -9.51 -6.96
CA ALA A 4 -30.54 -9.43 -8.32
C ALA A 4 -30.86 -10.82 -8.92
N ARG A 5 -29.95 -11.79 -8.78
CA ARG A 5 -30.15 -13.18 -9.25
C ARG A 5 -31.32 -13.85 -8.53
N ARG A 6 -31.47 -13.61 -7.22
CA ARG A 6 -32.63 -14.14 -6.45
C ARG A 6 -33.95 -13.56 -6.95
N LYS A 7 -33.98 -12.26 -7.25
CA LYS A 7 -35.17 -11.56 -7.74
C LYS A 7 -35.57 -11.99 -9.16
N ILE A 8 -34.59 -12.23 -10.04
CA ILE A 8 -34.84 -12.75 -11.39
C ILE A 8 -35.44 -14.17 -11.33
N LEU A 9 -34.89 -15.05 -10.49
CA LEU A 9 -35.43 -16.41 -10.31
C LEU A 9 -36.83 -16.39 -9.68
N GLN A 10 -37.09 -15.45 -8.77
CA GLN A 10 -38.43 -15.26 -8.21
C GLN A 10 -39.42 -14.75 -9.26
N MET A 11 -39.04 -13.81 -10.11
CA MET A 11 -39.90 -13.33 -11.21
C MET A 11 -40.19 -14.42 -12.24
N LEU A 12 -39.24 -15.34 -12.47
CA LEU A 12 -39.45 -16.52 -13.30
C LEU A 12 -40.44 -17.49 -12.66
N ALA A 13 -40.31 -17.75 -11.35
CA ALA A 13 -41.22 -18.62 -10.59
C ALA A 13 -42.65 -18.05 -10.51
N GLU A 14 -42.78 -16.72 -10.45
CA GLU A 14 -44.06 -16.00 -10.48
C GLU A 14 -44.64 -15.86 -11.91
N GLY A 15 -43.95 -16.37 -12.95
CA GLY A 15 -44.38 -16.30 -14.35
C GLY A 15 -44.37 -14.89 -14.95
N LYS A 16 -43.71 -13.93 -14.30
CA LYS A 16 -43.63 -12.52 -14.72
C LYS A 16 -42.65 -12.30 -15.87
N ILE A 17 -41.73 -13.24 -16.09
CA ILE A 17 -40.76 -13.23 -17.19
C ILE A 17 -40.64 -14.62 -17.78
N THR A 18 -40.26 -14.71 -19.05
CA THR A 18 -40.01 -15.98 -19.73
C THR A 18 -38.63 -16.54 -19.40
N VAL A 19 -38.41 -17.82 -19.68
CA VAL A 19 -37.10 -18.48 -19.52
C VAL A 19 -36.02 -17.78 -20.36
N ALA A 20 -36.34 -17.36 -21.58
CA ALA A 20 -35.40 -16.62 -22.43
C ALA A 20 -35.02 -15.24 -21.83
N GLN A 21 -36.01 -14.53 -21.25
CA GLN A 21 -35.78 -13.24 -20.60
C GLN A 21 -34.97 -13.38 -19.30
N SER A 22 -35.15 -14.48 -18.55
CA SER A 22 -34.38 -14.71 -17.33
C SER A 22 -32.92 -15.06 -17.63
N GLU A 23 -32.65 -15.83 -18.67
CA GLU A 23 -31.28 -16.12 -19.14
C GLU A 23 -30.55 -14.84 -19.60
N GLU A 24 -31.23 -13.98 -20.35
CA GLU A 24 -30.66 -12.70 -20.79
C GLU A 24 -30.32 -11.78 -19.62
N LEU A 25 -31.24 -11.61 -18.67
CA LEU A 25 -31.03 -10.79 -17.46
C LEU A 25 -29.93 -11.36 -16.56
N LEU A 26 -29.82 -12.68 -16.44
CA LEU A 26 -28.74 -13.32 -15.68
C LEU A 26 -27.38 -13.09 -16.35
N SER A 27 -27.31 -13.18 -17.67
CA SER A 27 -26.08 -12.92 -18.44
C SER A 27 -25.62 -11.46 -18.31
N ALA A 28 -26.56 -10.50 -18.25
CA ALA A 28 -26.27 -9.09 -18.07
C ALA A 28 -25.71 -8.81 -16.66
N VAL A 29 -26.27 -9.43 -15.62
CA VAL A 29 -25.77 -9.31 -14.24
C VAL A 29 -24.37 -9.92 -14.09
N GLU A 30 -24.07 -11.01 -14.80
CA GLU A 30 -22.73 -11.61 -14.80
C GLU A 30 -21.72 -10.73 -15.55
N LYS A 31 -22.12 -10.10 -16.66
CA LYS A 31 -21.29 -9.12 -17.37
C LYS A 31 -21.03 -7.86 -16.56
N ASP A 32 -22.04 -7.30 -15.87
CA ASP A 32 -21.88 -6.14 -14.99
C ASP A 32 -20.95 -6.45 -13.80
N ASN A 33 -21.02 -7.65 -13.23
CA ASN A 33 -20.09 -8.09 -12.18
C ASN A 33 -18.66 -8.28 -12.72
N GLN A 34 -18.50 -8.75 -13.95
CA GLN A 34 -17.19 -8.86 -14.60
C GLN A 34 -16.63 -7.48 -14.99
N GLU A 35 -17.48 -6.52 -15.41
CA GLU A 35 -17.10 -5.16 -15.72
C GLU A 35 -16.81 -4.32 -14.47
N SER A 36 -17.53 -4.54 -13.36
CA SER A 36 -17.23 -3.91 -12.07
C SER A 36 -15.93 -4.45 -11.46
N ASN A 37 -15.68 -5.76 -11.56
CA ASN A 37 -14.37 -6.35 -11.19
C ASN A 37 -13.23 -5.89 -12.11
N ARG A 38 -13.50 -5.63 -13.40
CA ARG A 38 -12.49 -5.09 -14.34
C ARG A 38 -12.24 -3.59 -14.18
N LYS A 39 -13.21 -2.82 -13.68
CA LYS A 39 -13.04 -1.37 -13.42
C LYS A 39 -12.35 -1.05 -12.10
N CYS A 40 -12.21 -2.02 -11.19
CA CYS A 40 -11.58 -1.82 -9.89
C CYS A 40 -10.16 -2.42 -9.81
N SER A 41 -9.25 -1.94 -10.65
CA SER A 41 -7.80 -2.07 -10.38
C SER A 41 -7.30 -0.77 -9.76
N PHE A 42 -7.47 -0.64 -8.44
CA PHE A 42 -7.00 0.52 -7.65
C PHE A 42 -5.48 0.75 -7.78
N GLY A 43 -4.71 -0.32 -8.04
CA GLY A 43 -3.27 -0.25 -8.25
C GLY A 43 -2.83 0.43 -9.54
N GLU A 44 -3.57 0.23 -10.64
CA GLU A 44 -3.31 0.93 -11.92
C GLU A 44 -3.76 2.40 -11.83
N GLY A 45 -4.83 2.67 -11.07
CA GLY A 45 -5.34 4.02 -10.84
C GLY A 45 -4.36 4.92 -10.07
N ILE A 46 -3.73 4.43 -9.00
CA ILE A 46 -2.78 5.22 -8.20
C ILE A 46 -1.44 5.40 -8.93
N SER A 47 -0.89 4.32 -9.50
CA SER A 47 0.39 4.37 -10.23
C SER A 47 0.30 5.24 -11.48
N GLY A 48 -0.73 5.05 -12.32
CA GLY A 48 -0.97 5.89 -13.50
C GLY A 48 -1.28 7.35 -13.14
N PHE A 49 -1.91 7.59 -11.99
CA PHE A 49 -2.15 8.94 -11.48
C PHE A 49 -0.86 9.61 -11.00
N ALA A 50 -0.04 8.95 -10.18
CA ALA A 50 1.25 9.47 -9.70
C ALA A 50 2.18 9.80 -10.87
N GLU A 51 2.24 8.95 -11.89
CA GLU A 51 2.98 9.21 -13.14
C GLU A 51 2.42 10.41 -13.90
N SER A 52 1.09 10.54 -14.03
CA SER A 52 0.46 11.67 -14.72
C SER A 52 0.68 13.01 -14.00
N VAL A 53 0.59 13.02 -12.68
CA VAL A 53 0.81 14.18 -11.82
C VAL A 53 2.28 14.58 -11.88
N GLN A 54 3.21 13.63 -11.80
CA GLN A 54 4.64 13.91 -11.94
C GLN A 54 4.99 14.46 -13.32
N LYS A 55 4.38 13.93 -14.38
CA LYS A 55 4.58 14.46 -15.74
C LYS A 55 4.07 15.89 -15.85
N GLN A 56 2.88 16.18 -15.32
CA GLN A 56 2.30 17.53 -15.33
C GLN A 56 3.07 18.51 -14.44
N ILE A 57 3.54 18.08 -13.27
CA ILE A 57 4.38 18.90 -12.38
C ILE A 57 5.75 19.17 -13.03
N ARG A 58 6.41 18.16 -13.63
CA ARG A 58 7.66 18.36 -14.38
C ARG A 58 7.49 19.29 -15.59
N GLU A 59 6.39 19.17 -16.32
CA GLU A 59 6.08 20.03 -17.46
C GLU A 59 5.78 21.47 -17.04
N ALA A 60 5.11 21.68 -15.90
CA ALA A 60 4.90 22.99 -15.30
C ALA A 60 6.21 23.60 -14.76
N MET A 61 7.10 22.77 -14.20
CA MET A 61 8.41 23.19 -13.70
C MET A 61 9.39 23.57 -14.81
N LYS A 62 9.37 22.90 -15.98
CA LYS A 62 10.19 23.27 -17.14
C LYS A 62 9.87 24.65 -17.73
N LYS A 63 8.73 25.25 -17.37
CA LYS A 63 8.21 26.47 -18.02
C LYS A 63 8.21 27.74 -17.18
N ALA A 64 8.65 27.75 -15.91
CA ALA A 64 8.38 28.93 -15.05
C ALA A 64 9.55 29.44 -14.17
N GLU A 65 9.99 30.67 -14.49
CA GLU A 65 10.37 31.75 -13.56
C GLU A 65 9.61 33.03 -13.97
N PRO A 66 9.23 33.97 -13.06
CA PRO A 66 9.09 33.92 -11.60
C PRO A 66 7.58 33.83 -11.21
N PRO A 67 7.12 34.02 -9.94
CA PRO A 67 5.86 33.46 -9.45
C PRO A 67 4.65 34.21 -10.02
N SER A 68 4.12 33.74 -11.14
CA SER A 68 2.92 34.32 -11.72
C SER A 68 1.67 33.84 -10.98
N HIS A 69 0.62 34.66 -11.07
CA HIS A 69 -0.72 34.38 -10.58
C HIS A 69 -1.26 33.01 -11.05
N GLU A 70 -0.74 32.46 -12.16
CA GLU A 70 -1.07 31.12 -12.65
C GLU A 70 -0.54 29.99 -11.75
N PHE A 71 0.61 30.13 -11.10
CA PHE A 71 1.10 29.09 -10.19
C PHE A 71 0.19 28.99 -8.96
N LYS A 72 -0.26 30.13 -8.43
CA LYS A 72 -1.25 30.17 -7.35
C LYS A 72 -2.63 29.70 -7.81
N SER A 73 -3.06 30.03 -9.04
CA SER A 73 -4.34 29.53 -9.57
C SER A 73 -4.28 28.02 -9.84
N ARG A 74 -3.16 27.48 -10.32
CA ARG A 74 -2.98 26.03 -10.55
C ARG A 74 -2.84 25.24 -9.26
N ILE A 75 -2.23 25.80 -8.21
CA ILE A 75 -2.27 25.21 -6.86
C ILE A 75 -3.68 25.28 -6.28
N LYS A 76 -4.45 26.34 -6.55
CA LYS A 76 -5.85 26.47 -6.11
C LYS A 76 -6.80 25.56 -6.89
N GLU A 77 -6.56 25.36 -8.19
CA GLU A 77 -7.26 24.40 -9.05
C GLU A 77 -6.89 22.97 -8.66
N PHE A 78 -5.62 22.70 -8.35
CA PHE A 78 -5.17 21.44 -7.77
C PHE A 78 -5.80 21.20 -6.39
N GLY A 79 -5.88 22.22 -5.53
CA GLY A 79 -6.57 22.15 -4.24
C GLY A 79 -8.08 21.94 -4.36
N GLY A 80 -8.73 22.57 -5.34
CA GLY A 80 -10.15 22.41 -5.65
C GLY A 80 -10.46 21.05 -6.29
N TRP A 81 -9.57 20.56 -7.14
CA TRP A 81 -9.66 19.22 -7.73
C TRP A 81 -9.32 18.11 -6.71
N MET A 82 -8.36 18.34 -5.81
CA MET A 82 -8.08 17.47 -4.66
C MET A 82 -9.25 17.44 -3.70
N GLN A 83 -9.97 18.55 -3.46
CA GLN A 83 -11.23 18.51 -2.72
C GLN A 83 -12.30 17.67 -3.44
N ASN A 84 -12.25 17.53 -4.76
CA ASN A 84 -13.16 16.69 -5.53
C ASN A 84 -12.72 15.22 -5.58
N VAL A 85 -11.42 14.91 -5.67
CA VAL A 85 -10.91 13.54 -5.59
C VAL A 85 -10.97 13.03 -4.18
N MET A 86 -10.49 13.80 -3.20
CA MET A 86 -10.75 13.56 -1.80
C MET A 86 -12.25 13.62 -1.50
N GLY A 87 -13.06 14.40 -2.22
CA GLY A 87 -14.53 14.40 -2.10
C GLY A 87 -15.16 13.11 -2.64
N SER A 88 -14.65 12.56 -3.75
CA SER A 88 -15.09 11.29 -4.34
C SER A 88 -14.60 10.09 -3.52
N MET A 89 -13.34 10.11 -3.09
CA MET A 89 -12.75 9.17 -2.15
C MET A 89 -13.39 9.29 -0.77
N VAL A 90 -13.69 10.47 -0.24
CA VAL A 90 -14.42 10.68 1.04
C VAL A 90 -15.88 10.31 0.90
N SER A 91 -16.50 10.46 -0.27
CA SER A 91 -17.83 9.89 -0.53
C SER A 91 -17.79 8.35 -0.59
N GLU A 92 -16.70 7.78 -1.13
CA GLU A 92 -16.36 6.36 -1.05
C GLU A 92 -15.76 5.93 0.30
N PHE A 93 -15.39 6.83 1.23
CA PHE A 93 -14.92 6.48 2.58
C PHE A 93 -16.02 6.69 3.62
N GLY A 94 -16.93 7.63 3.37
CA GLY A 94 -18.09 7.92 4.20
C GLY A 94 -19.10 6.78 4.21
N GLN A 95 -19.14 5.96 3.15
CA GLN A 95 -19.97 4.75 3.09
C GLN A 95 -19.34 3.52 3.78
N PHE A 96 -18.03 3.49 4.02
CA PHE A 96 -17.31 2.28 4.46
C PHE A 96 -16.79 2.38 5.90
N ARG A 97 -17.02 3.52 6.58
CA ARG A 97 -16.57 3.79 7.95
C ARG A 97 -17.34 3.09 9.06
N SER A 98 -18.42 2.39 8.75
CA SER A 98 -19.18 1.69 9.77
C SER A 98 -18.61 0.29 9.99
N GLU A 99 -17.98 0.08 11.14
CA GLU A 99 -17.95 -1.26 11.77
C GLU A 99 -19.34 -1.91 11.67
N PRO A 100 -19.42 -3.25 11.55
CA PRO A 100 -20.71 -3.92 11.53
C PRO A 100 -21.52 -3.55 12.78
N VAL A 101 -22.63 -2.83 12.58
CA VAL A 101 -23.48 -2.31 13.65
C VAL A 101 -24.03 -3.46 14.51
N ASP A 102 -24.25 -4.62 13.89
CA ASP A 102 -24.70 -5.87 14.50
C ASP A 102 -23.54 -6.86 14.80
N GLY A 103 -22.31 -6.35 14.89
CA GLY A 103 -21.12 -7.17 15.08
C GLY A 103 -21.08 -7.87 16.44
N VAL A 104 -21.02 -9.20 16.42
CA VAL A 104 -20.86 -10.10 17.57
C VAL A 104 -19.38 -10.32 17.83
N ASN A 105 -18.96 -10.27 19.09
CA ASN A 105 -17.57 -10.56 19.48
C ASN A 105 -17.25 -12.03 19.24
N VAL A 106 -16.10 -12.29 18.64
CA VAL A 106 -15.63 -13.63 18.31
C VAL A 106 -14.18 -13.80 18.73
N GLU A 107 -13.86 -15.02 19.16
CA GLU A 107 -12.48 -15.48 19.37
C GLU A 107 -12.42 -16.95 18.97
N PHE A 108 -11.61 -17.27 17.96
CA PHE A 108 -11.42 -18.65 17.52
C PHE A 108 -10.11 -18.84 16.79
N CYS A 109 -9.62 -20.08 16.76
CA CYS A 109 -8.51 -20.49 15.91
C CYS A 109 -9.03 -21.11 14.61
N VAL A 110 -8.30 -20.86 13.54
CA VAL A 110 -8.56 -21.41 12.21
C VAL A 110 -7.51 -22.50 11.95
N PRO A 111 -7.94 -23.75 11.67
CA PRO A 111 -7.01 -24.83 11.36
C PRO A 111 -6.33 -24.59 10.01
N GLU A 112 -5.23 -25.29 9.76
CA GLU A 112 -4.57 -25.27 8.46
C GLU A 112 -5.56 -25.68 7.35
N PRO A 113 -5.73 -24.86 6.29
CA PRO A 113 -6.64 -25.19 5.20
C PRO A 113 -6.09 -26.33 4.34
N GLU A 114 -6.97 -27.20 3.85
CA GLU A 114 -6.59 -28.27 2.93
C GLU A 114 -5.92 -27.69 1.68
N GLY A 115 -4.71 -28.15 1.37
CA GLY A 115 -3.92 -27.67 0.23
C GLY A 115 -2.89 -26.59 0.57
N PHE A 116 -2.81 -26.13 1.83
CA PHE A 116 -1.83 -25.12 2.27
C PHE A 116 -0.37 -25.50 1.97
N SER A 117 -0.04 -26.79 2.00
CA SER A 117 1.31 -27.30 1.70
C SER A 117 1.82 -26.96 0.30
N GLN A 118 0.92 -26.57 -0.61
CA GLN A 118 1.22 -26.18 -1.99
C GLN A 118 1.33 -24.65 -2.15
N CYS A 119 1.03 -23.89 -1.09
CA CYS A 119 1.02 -22.44 -1.14
C CYS A 119 2.42 -21.87 -0.92
N HIS A 120 2.78 -20.93 -1.79
CA HIS A 120 4.01 -20.14 -1.68
C HIS A 120 3.73 -18.65 -1.47
N VAL A 121 2.47 -18.24 -1.62
CA VAL A 121 2.03 -16.86 -1.41
C VAL A 121 0.85 -16.83 -0.46
N CYS A 122 0.87 -15.90 0.50
CA CYS A 122 -0.25 -15.60 1.38
C CYS A 122 -0.71 -14.15 1.12
N LEU A 123 -1.91 -14.03 0.54
CA LEU A 123 -2.62 -12.77 0.36
C LEU A 123 -3.54 -12.54 1.56
N ILE A 124 -3.27 -11.48 2.32
CA ILE A 124 -4.06 -11.12 3.50
C ILE A 124 -4.83 -9.84 3.19
N GLU A 125 -6.16 -9.93 3.29
CA GLU A 125 -7.07 -8.84 3.07
C GLU A 125 -7.85 -8.56 4.35
N ASN A 126 -7.48 -7.50 5.05
CA ASN A 126 -8.14 -7.13 6.28
C ASN A 126 -8.43 -5.63 6.25
N PRO A 127 -9.66 -5.21 5.92
CA PRO A 127 -9.99 -3.79 5.82
C PRO A 127 -9.84 -3.06 7.16
N PHE A 128 -10.20 -3.71 8.28
CA PHE A 128 -10.28 -3.10 9.61
C PHE A 128 -9.72 -4.02 10.70
N GLY A 129 -9.16 -3.42 11.76
CA GLY A 129 -8.58 -4.14 12.90
C GLY A 129 -7.06 -4.19 12.81
N SER A 130 -6.46 -5.37 12.92
CA SER A 130 -5.00 -5.52 12.81
C SER A 130 -4.60 -6.86 12.21
N VAL A 131 -3.40 -6.91 11.66
CA VAL A 131 -2.78 -8.13 11.14
C VAL A 131 -1.38 -8.22 11.71
N THR A 132 -1.11 -9.26 12.47
CA THR A 132 0.23 -9.60 12.96
C THR A 132 0.66 -10.91 12.32
N VAL A 133 1.78 -10.91 11.60
CA VAL A 133 2.38 -12.09 10.97
C VAL A 133 3.72 -12.39 11.61
N ARG A 134 3.94 -13.64 12.01
CA ARG A 134 5.21 -14.12 12.60
C ARG A 134 5.64 -15.43 11.94
N GLU A 135 6.94 -15.62 11.80
CA GLU A 135 7.48 -16.92 11.41
C GLU A 135 7.22 -17.96 12.52
N GLY A 136 6.82 -19.16 12.13
CA GLY A 136 6.66 -20.30 13.02
C GLY A 136 6.76 -21.63 12.30
N PRO A 137 6.72 -22.76 13.01
CA PRO A 137 6.97 -24.08 12.42
C PRO A 137 5.83 -24.59 11.53
N ALA A 138 4.64 -24.02 11.65
CA ALA A 138 3.43 -24.46 10.95
C ALA A 138 2.42 -23.30 10.84
N PHE A 139 1.37 -23.50 10.03
CA PHE A 139 0.27 -22.55 9.95
C PHE A 139 -0.51 -22.50 11.27
N SER A 140 -0.75 -21.29 11.77
CA SER A 140 -1.72 -21.04 12.84
C SER A 140 -2.32 -19.67 12.66
N LEU A 141 -3.65 -19.58 12.62
CA LEU A 141 -4.36 -18.32 12.56
C LEU A 141 -5.31 -18.21 13.76
N LYS A 142 -5.06 -17.23 14.63
CA LYS A 142 -5.98 -16.84 15.70
C LYS A 142 -6.71 -15.57 15.26
N LEU A 143 -8.02 -15.57 15.42
CA LEU A 143 -8.89 -14.44 15.09
C LEU A 143 -9.61 -13.95 16.32
N LEU A 144 -9.53 -12.64 16.55
CA LEU A 144 -10.37 -11.91 17.49
C LEU A 144 -11.08 -10.78 16.74
N GLY A 145 -12.20 -10.31 17.28
CA GLY A 145 -12.85 -9.10 16.79
C GLY A 145 -14.36 -9.26 16.69
N ARG A 146 -14.96 -8.62 15.67
CA ARG A 146 -16.41 -8.52 15.51
C ARG A 146 -16.83 -8.99 14.12
N ILE A 147 -17.79 -9.90 14.06
CA ILE A 147 -18.39 -10.37 12.80
C ILE A 147 -19.88 -10.03 12.81
N SER A 148 -20.39 -9.47 11.70
CA SER A 148 -21.81 -9.16 11.52
C SER A 148 -22.67 -10.39 11.71
N ASN A 149 -23.68 -10.30 12.60
CA ASN A 149 -24.63 -11.37 12.82
C ASN A 149 -25.43 -11.71 11.55
N ALA A 150 -25.82 -10.69 10.78
CA ALA A 150 -26.48 -10.85 9.48
C ALA A 150 -25.58 -11.57 8.47
N ALA A 151 -24.27 -11.28 8.46
CA ALA A 151 -23.32 -11.96 7.59
C ALA A 151 -23.16 -13.44 7.94
N MET A 152 -23.14 -13.77 9.24
CA MET A 152 -23.06 -15.17 9.71
C MET A 152 -24.31 -15.98 9.40
N ALA A 153 -25.48 -15.34 9.27
CA ALA A 153 -26.75 -16.00 8.95
C ALA A 153 -27.06 -17.23 9.84
N GLY A 154 -26.70 -17.14 11.13
CA GLY A 154 -26.90 -18.21 12.13
C GLY A 154 -25.82 -19.31 12.14
N GLN A 155 -24.80 -19.22 11.26
CA GLN A 155 -23.66 -20.13 11.29
C GLN A 155 -22.69 -19.79 12.46
N PRO A 156 -21.99 -20.78 13.02
CA PRO A 156 -20.86 -20.53 13.91
C PRO A 156 -19.78 -19.67 13.23
N PRO A 157 -19.14 -18.72 13.95
CA PRO A 157 -18.14 -17.81 13.37
C PRO A 157 -16.98 -18.49 12.63
N ASN A 158 -16.46 -19.58 13.19
CA ASN A 158 -15.36 -20.34 12.61
C ASN A 158 -15.75 -21.02 11.29
N LEU A 159 -16.94 -21.60 11.22
CA LEU A 159 -17.47 -22.21 10.00
C LEU A 159 -17.69 -21.15 8.92
N TRP A 160 -18.28 -20.01 9.30
CA TRP A 160 -18.52 -18.90 8.39
C TRP A 160 -17.20 -18.35 7.82
N PHE A 161 -16.19 -18.13 8.67
CA PHE A 161 -14.89 -17.64 8.24
C PHE A 161 -14.17 -18.64 7.34
N ASN A 162 -14.19 -19.94 7.65
CA ASN A 162 -13.58 -20.96 6.80
C ASN A 162 -14.21 -21.01 5.40
N GLN A 163 -15.51 -20.72 5.27
CA GLN A 163 -16.22 -20.75 3.99
C GLN A 163 -16.02 -19.48 3.15
N HIS A 164 -15.78 -18.33 3.78
CA HIS A 164 -15.83 -17.03 3.11
C HIS A 164 -14.56 -16.20 3.23
N GLY A 165 -13.77 -16.43 4.28
CA GLY A 165 -12.55 -15.72 4.62
C GLY A 165 -11.29 -16.53 4.32
N LEU A 166 -11.41 -17.78 3.85
CA LEU A 166 -10.29 -18.59 3.37
C LEU A 166 -10.58 -19.11 1.98
N SER A 167 -9.59 -19.01 1.10
CA SER A 167 -9.60 -19.69 -0.20
C SER A 167 -8.19 -19.95 -0.66
N ILE A 168 -7.99 -21.03 -1.42
CA ILE A 168 -6.72 -21.32 -2.07
C ILE A 168 -6.98 -21.32 -3.58
N GLU A 169 -6.20 -20.50 -4.29
CA GLU A 169 -6.22 -20.40 -5.74
C GLU A 169 -4.82 -20.67 -6.26
N GLY A 170 -4.59 -21.87 -6.81
CA GLY A 170 -3.26 -22.33 -7.20
C GLY A 170 -2.33 -22.40 -5.96
N GLU A 171 -1.23 -21.63 -6.01
CA GLU A 171 -0.22 -21.56 -4.94
C GLU A 171 -0.45 -20.37 -3.99
N THR A 172 -1.61 -19.70 -4.07
CA THR A 172 -1.94 -18.54 -3.24
C THR A 172 -3.01 -18.89 -2.22
N LEU A 173 -2.67 -18.79 -0.93
CA LEU A 173 -3.64 -18.73 0.16
C LEU A 173 -4.16 -17.30 0.27
N ARG A 174 -5.48 -17.14 0.22
CA ARG A 174 -6.16 -15.87 0.52
C ARG A 174 -6.83 -15.97 1.89
N ILE A 175 -6.55 -14.98 2.75
CA ILE A 175 -7.10 -14.85 4.10
C ILE A 175 -7.82 -13.51 4.23
N GLY A 176 -9.03 -13.53 4.77
CA GLY A 176 -9.82 -12.35 5.10
C GLY A 176 -10.81 -11.96 4.00
N PHE A 177 -11.14 -10.67 3.95
CA PHE A 177 -12.23 -10.15 3.13
C PHE A 177 -11.79 -8.90 2.39
N ASP A 178 -12.24 -8.79 1.13
CA ASP A 178 -12.12 -7.53 0.43
C ASP A 178 -13.07 -6.47 1.04
N ARG A 179 -12.92 -5.21 0.60
CA ARG A 179 -13.61 -4.00 1.05
C ARG A 179 -15.12 -3.98 0.73
N GLY A 180 -15.78 -5.12 0.56
CA GLY A 180 -17.21 -5.19 0.22
C GLY A 180 -18.10 -4.46 1.23
N SER A 181 -19.12 -3.76 0.73
CA SER A 181 -20.14 -3.08 1.55
C SER A 181 -21.39 -3.94 1.73
N PRO A 182 -21.97 -4.06 2.94
CA PRO A 182 -21.46 -3.53 4.21
C PRO A 182 -20.25 -4.32 4.73
N ALA A 183 -19.44 -3.69 5.61
CA ALA A 183 -18.31 -4.34 6.26
C ALA A 183 -18.79 -5.58 7.03
N LYS A 184 -18.28 -6.75 6.67
CA LYS A 184 -18.71 -8.03 7.24
C LYS A 184 -18.05 -8.34 8.58
N ALA A 185 -16.82 -7.85 8.78
CA ALA A 185 -16.03 -8.11 9.96
C ALA A 185 -14.98 -7.02 10.21
N VAL A 186 -14.61 -6.86 11.48
CA VAL A 186 -13.43 -6.11 11.95
C VAL A 186 -12.60 -7.12 12.73
N LEU A 187 -11.38 -7.40 12.28
CA LEU A 187 -10.62 -8.56 12.75
C LEU A 187 -9.22 -8.18 13.19
N GLU A 188 -8.81 -8.73 14.33
CA GLU A 188 -7.43 -8.84 14.74
C GLU A 188 -6.96 -10.25 14.37
N MET A 189 -6.04 -10.31 13.41
CA MET A 189 -5.49 -11.56 12.88
C MET A 189 -4.09 -11.76 13.44
N GLU A 190 -3.88 -12.82 14.22
CA GLU A 190 -2.55 -13.28 14.61
C GLU A 190 -2.22 -14.53 13.81
N LEU A 191 -1.30 -14.38 12.85
CA LEU A 191 -0.93 -15.40 11.90
C LEU A 191 0.51 -15.86 12.16
N SER A 192 0.69 -17.16 12.29
CA SER A 192 1.99 -17.82 12.23
C SER A 192 2.10 -18.59 10.93
N LEU A 193 3.16 -18.36 10.17
CA LEU A 193 3.42 -18.99 8.88
C LEU A 193 4.81 -19.66 8.87
N PRO A 194 4.96 -20.81 8.20
CA PRO A 194 6.28 -21.38 7.91
C PRO A 194 7.11 -20.48 6.99
N ALA A 195 8.42 -20.69 7.05
CA ALA A 195 9.38 -20.03 6.17
C ALA A 195 9.06 -20.28 4.68
N GLY A 196 9.48 -19.34 3.82
CA GLY A 196 9.35 -19.47 2.37
C GLY A 196 8.02 -18.99 1.79
N ILE A 197 7.06 -18.60 2.62
CA ILE A 197 5.81 -17.98 2.16
C ILE A 197 6.03 -16.50 1.90
N ALA A 198 5.71 -16.03 0.69
CA ALA A 198 5.67 -14.63 0.33
C ALA A 198 4.36 -13.97 0.76
N LEU A 199 4.40 -12.70 1.14
CA LEU A 199 3.27 -11.97 1.69
C LEU A 199 2.78 -10.88 0.73
N ARG A 200 1.46 -10.78 0.62
CA ARG A 200 0.76 -9.67 -0.03
C ARG A 200 -0.33 -9.15 0.90
N PHE A 201 -0.45 -7.84 1.03
CA PHE A 201 -1.43 -7.23 1.92
C PHE A 201 -2.36 -6.26 1.20
N ARG A 202 -3.64 -6.30 1.54
CA ARG A 202 -4.62 -5.25 1.24
C ARG A 202 -5.40 -4.88 2.49
N SER A 203 -5.39 -3.60 2.83
CA SER A 203 -6.07 -3.05 4.01
C SER A 203 -6.73 -1.71 3.68
N VAL A 204 -7.66 -1.26 4.52
CA VAL A 204 -8.13 0.13 4.53
C VAL A 204 -7.48 0.84 5.69
N SER A 205 -7.81 0.44 6.92
CA SER A 205 -7.31 1.04 8.15
C SER A 205 -6.69 0.03 9.12
N ALA A 206 -6.65 -1.25 8.77
CA ALA A 206 -6.01 -2.24 9.63
C ALA A 206 -4.50 -2.02 9.67
N SER A 207 -3.94 -1.99 10.87
CA SER A 207 -2.48 -1.94 11.09
C SER A 207 -1.86 -3.28 10.76
N ILE A 208 -0.70 -3.27 10.10
CA ILE A 208 0.01 -4.47 9.65
C ILE A 208 1.36 -4.53 10.37
N ASN A 209 1.62 -5.62 11.08
CA ASN A 209 2.88 -5.90 11.74
C ASN A 209 3.41 -7.26 11.25
N VAL A 210 4.58 -7.26 10.61
CA VAL A 210 5.23 -8.49 10.14
C VAL A 210 6.57 -8.60 10.84
N LYS A 211 6.83 -9.76 11.45
CA LYS A 211 8.11 -10.07 12.07
C LYS A 211 8.68 -11.39 11.54
N GLY A 212 9.84 -11.31 10.92
CA GLY A 212 10.59 -12.46 10.42
C GLY A 212 10.99 -12.31 8.95
N PRO A 213 11.84 -13.22 8.45
CA PRO A 213 12.47 -13.22 7.12
C PRO A 213 11.48 -13.57 5.99
N PHE A 214 10.30 -12.96 6.01
CA PHE A 214 9.30 -13.12 4.97
C PHE A 214 9.66 -12.28 3.75
N LYS A 215 9.42 -12.84 2.57
CA LYS A 215 9.39 -12.06 1.34
C LYS A 215 8.10 -11.25 1.30
N VAL A 216 8.16 -9.93 1.15
CA VAL A 216 6.97 -9.07 0.94
C VAL A 216 6.97 -8.61 -0.51
N GLU A 217 5.89 -8.88 -1.24
CA GLU A 217 5.78 -8.56 -2.67
C GLU A 217 4.91 -7.34 -2.93
N ALA A 218 3.83 -7.18 -2.16
CA ALA A 218 2.91 -6.06 -2.33
C ALA A 218 2.25 -5.70 -1.02
N LEU A 219 2.14 -4.41 -0.75
CA LEU A 219 1.41 -3.89 0.39
C LEU A 219 0.59 -2.68 -0.05
N LYS A 220 -0.72 -2.75 0.17
CA LYS A 220 -1.64 -1.64 -0.14
C LYS A 220 -2.53 -1.34 1.07
N THR A 221 -2.48 -0.11 1.54
CA THR A 221 -3.29 0.38 2.66
C THR A 221 -3.82 1.79 2.35
N VAL A 222 -4.80 2.26 3.10
CA VAL A 222 -5.23 3.66 3.01
C VAL A 222 -4.65 4.43 4.18
N SER A 223 -4.98 4.01 5.40
CA SER A 223 -4.61 4.71 6.64
C SER A 223 -4.05 3.79 7.72
N GLY A 224 -3.96 2.48 7.48
CA GLY A 224 -3.38 1.56 8.44
C GLY A 224 -1.86 1.63 8.40
N ASP A 225 -1.23 1.82 9.56
CA ASP A 225 0.22 1.83 9.70
C ASP A 225 0.82 0.44 9.47
N VAL A 226 2.04 0.44 8.95
CA VAL A 226 2.76 -0.76 8.55
C VAL A 226 4.11 -0.79 9.24
N VAL A 227 4.40 -1.91 9.89
CA VAL A 227 5.71 -2.19 10.50
C VAL A 227 6.19 -3.54 9.98
N LEU A 228 7.31 -3.54 9.26
CA LEU A 228 7.97 -4.74 8.76
C LEU A 228 9.33 -4.87 9.44
N VAL A 229 9.53 -5.96 10.18
CA VAL A 229 10.74 -6.25 10.95
C VAL A 229 11.42 -7.50 10.41
N ASP A 230 12.69 -7.37 10.05
CA ASP A 230 13.54 -8.41 9.47
C ASP A 230 12.98 -9.04 8.18
N THR A 231 12.25 -8.26 7.36
CA THR A 231 11.61 -8.74 6.13
C THR A 231 12.44 -8.48 4.86
N HIS A 232 12.20 -9.26 3.80
CA HIS A 232 12.83 -9.08 2.50
C HIS A 232 11.83 -8.54 1.46
N LEU A 233 12.04 -7.32 0.97
CA LEU A 233 11.23 -6.75 -0.10
C LEU A 233 11.96 -6.97 -1.43
N SER A 234 11.34 -7.71 -2.35
CA SER A 234 11.95 -8.05 -3.65
C SER A 234 11.12 -7.49 -4.79
N ASN A 235 11.54 -6.34 -5.33
CA ASN A 235 10.76 -5.54 -6.30
C ASN A 235 9.34 -5.27 -5.78
N ALA A 236 9.23 -4.95 -4.49
CA ALA A 236 7.94 -4.83 -3.82
C ALA A 236 7.25 -3.49 -4.14
N SER A 237 5.93 -3.51 -4.25
CA SER A 237 5.09 -2.30 -4.35
C SER A 237 4.49 -1.97 -2.98
N LEU A 238 4.79 -0.79 -2.44
CA LEU A 238 4.27 -0.30 -1.17
C LEU A 238 3.43 0.96 -1.41
N GLU A 239 2.11 0.87 -1.19
CA GLU A 239 1.18 1.97 -1.46
C GLU A 239 0.35 2.30 -0.21
N THR A 240 0.33 3.58 0.15
CA THR A 240 -0.46 4.12 1.27
C THR A 240 -1.02 5.50 0.91
N VAL A 241 -2.10 5.93 1.56
CA VAL A 241 -2.56 7.33 1.46
C VAL A 241 -2.00 8.12 2.63
N SER A 242 -2.28 7.68 3.85
CA SER A 242 -1.93 8.39 5.08
C SER A 242 -1.37 7.51 6.20
N GLY A 243 -1.28 6.19 6.00
CA GLY A 243 -0.65 5.30 6.98
C GLY A 243 0.86 5.32 6.82
N ASP A 244 1.59 5.28 7.93
CA ASP A 244 3.05 5.30 7.92
C ASP A 244 3.62 3.91 7.60
N ILE A 245 4.76 3.88 6.90
CA ILE A 245 5.46 2.63 6.57
C ILE A 245 6.84 2.64 7.23
N ARG A 246 7.06 1.67 8.12
CA ARG A 246 8.33 1.44 8.80
C ARG A 246 8.95 0.11 8.40
N LEU A 247 10.18 0.16 7.93
CA LEU A 247 11.05 -0.99 7.70
C LEU A 247 12.15 -0.99 8.76
N ASP A 248 12.35 -2.12 9.44
CA ASP A 248 13.39 -2.29 10.46
C ASP A 248 14.17 -3.58 10.19
N GLY A 249 15.44 -3.47 9.79
CA GLY A 249 16.25 -4.60 9.34
C GLY A 249 15.84 -5.12 7.96
N GLY A 250 16.32 -6.33 7.64
CA GLY A 250 16.02 -7.01 6.38
C GLY A 250 16.67 -6.38 5.14
N SER A 251 16.08 -6.63 3.96
CA SER A 251 16.54 -6.05 2.69
C SER A 251 15.38 -5.45 1.89
N ALA A 252 15.67 -4.44 1.07
CA ALA A 252 14.66 -3.75 0.27
C ALA A 252 15.12 -3.45 -1.17
N SER A 253 14.38 -4.03 -2.11
CA SER A 253 14.17 -3.53 -3.46
C SER A 253 12.69 -3.23 -3.61
N CYS A 254 12.30 -1.95 -3.71
CA CYS A 254 10.89 -1.54 -3.68
C CYS A 254 10.61 -0.20 -4.36
N GLU A 255 9.34 -0.04 -4.74
CA GLU A 255 8.71 1.23 -5.08
C GLU A 255 7.68 1.56 -4.00
N GLY A 256 7.87 2.69 -3.31
CA GLY A 256 7.01 3.18 -2.24
C GLY A 256 6.30 4.47 -2.66
N ILE A 257 4.98 4.50 -2.58
CA ILE A 257 4.17 5.68 -2.91
C ILE A 257 3.23 5.99 -1.73
N SER A 258 3.28 7.24 -1.28
CA SER A 258 2.41 7.80 -0.25
C SER A 258 1.83 9.16 -0.66
N THR A 259 0.69 9.54 -0.10
CA THR A 259 0.22 10.92 -0.18
C THR A 259 0.76 11.73 1.00
N SER A 260 0.50 11.29 2.23
CA SER A 260 0.86 12.01 3.45
C SER A 260 1.49 11.17 4.55
N GLY A 261 1.50 9.84 4.42
CA GLY A 261 2.20 8.96 5.36
C GLY A 261 3.72 9.02 5.16
N ASP A 262 4.45 8.81 6.24
CA ASP A 262 5.92 8.81 6.27
C ASP A 262 6.49 7.45 5.85
N PHE A 263 7.68 7.48 5.25
CA PHE A 263 8.49 6.28 5.06
C PHE A 263 9.73 6.34 5.95
N ARG A 264 9.87 5.36 6.84
CA ARG A 264 11.05 5.25 7.72
C ARG A 264 11.71 3.89 7.53
N CYS A 265 12.98 3.88 7.14
CA CYS A 265 13.79 2.67 7.06
C CYS A 265 14.92 2.75 8.07
N GLN A 266 15.10 1.69 8.86
CA GLN A 266 16.13 1.62 9.89
C GLN A 266 16.93 0.33 9.74
N GLY A 267 18.26 0.43 9.58
CA GLY A 267 19.13 -0.74 9.55
C GLY A 267 18.84 -1.73 8.41
N THR A 268 18.12 -1.30 7.37
CA THR A 268 17.74 -2.13 6.21
C THR A 268 18.82 -2.08 5.14
N HIS A 269 19.10 -3.22 4.51
CA HIS A 269 19.94 -3.29 3.31
C HIS A 269 19.16 -2.84 2.08
N LEU A 270 19.56 -1.72 1.46
CA LEU A 270 18.86 -1.11 0.34
C LEU A 270 19.55 -1.47 -0.98
N GLU A 271 18.80 -2.10 -1.88
CA GLU A 271 19.25 -2.43 -3.23
C GLU A 271 18.73 -1.42 -4.24
N LYS A 272 17.44 -1.48 -4.60
CA LYS A 272 16.80 -0.53 -5.52
C LYS A 272 15.54 0.02 -4.86
N CYS A 273 15.64 1.22 -4.32
CA CYS A 273 14.54 1.84 -3.59
C CYS A 273 14.13 3.13 -4.27
N HIS A 274 12.84 3.25 -4.58
CA HIS A 274 12.24 4.47 -5.10
C HIS A 274 11.07 4.85 -4.21
N LEU A 275 11.27 5.85 -3.34
CA LEU A 275 10.29 6.30 -2.35
C LEU A 275 9.72 7.66 -2.76
N GLN A 276 8.40 7.77 -2.75
CA GLN A 276 7.68 8.95 -3.18
C GLN A 276 6.58 9.33 -2.19
N SER A 277 6.53 10.61 -1.84
CA SER A 277 5.45 11.18 -1.05
C SER A 277 5.01 12.54 -1.60
N ILE A 278 3.84 13.05 -1.21
CA ILE A 278 3.49 14.45 -1.47
C ILE A 278 3.92 15.29 -0.27
N SER A 279 3.47 14.91 0.92
CA SER A 279 3.72 15.68 2.14
C SER A 279 4.35 14.91 3.29
N GLY A 280 4.51 13.58 3.16
CA GLY A 280 5.16 12.77 4.18
C GLY A 280 6.68 12.87 4.09
N ASP A 281 7.32 12.62 5.23
CA ASP A 281 8.77 12.63 5.40
C ASP A 281 9.37 11.30 4.97
N LEU A 282 10.58 11.35 4.42
CA LEU A 282 11.32 10.18 3.97
C LEU A 282 12.63 10.08 4.76
N GLN A 283 12.73 9.06 5.62
CA GLN A 283 13.86 8.90 6.52
C GLN A 283 14.57 7.55 6.33
N LEU A 284 15.88 7.58 6.08
CA LEU A 284 16.75 6.41 6.07
C LEU A 284 17.78 6.54 7.20
N SER A 285 17.69 5.65 8.18
CA SER A 285 18.58 5.62 9.35
C SER A 285 19.45 4.39 9.33
N SER A 286 20.76 4.60 9.23
CA SER A 286 21.74 3.52 9.15
C SER A 286 21.49 2.49 8.03
N PRO A 287 21.15 2.93 6.80
CA PRO A 287 20.95 1.99 5.70
C PRO A 287 22.26 1.27 5.36
N GLU A 288 22.15 -0.01 5.03
CA GLU A 288 23.24 -0.81 4.46
C GLU A 288 23.15 -0.75 2.94
N VAL A 289 24.24 -0.44 2.25
CA VAL A 289 24.25 -0.27 0.79
C VAL A 289 25.48 -0.89 0.14
N ASP A 290 25.30 -1.33 -1.09
CA ASP A 290 26.34 -1.91 -1.94
C ASP A 290 26.66 -0.99 -3.11
N GLU A 291 27.68 -1.36 -3.90
CA GLU A 291 28.08 -0.61 -5.11
C GLU A 291 26.96 -0.51 -6.15
N SER A 292 26.04 -1.49 -6.21
CA SER A 292 24.91 -1.49 -7.14
C SER A 292 23.66 -0.79 -6.61
N SER A 293 23.70 -0.25 -5.39
CA SER A 293 22.52 0.29 -4.75
C SER A 293 22.07 1.60 -5.40
N LEU A 294 20.78 1.70 -5.71
CA LEU A 294 20.12 2.86 -6.33
C LEU A 294 18.99 3.32 -5.41
N ILE A 295 19.19 4.46 -4.74
CA ILE A 295 18.23 5.00 -3.79
C ILE A 295 17.71 6.34 -4.32
N LYS A 296 16.41 6.40 -4.57
CA LYS A 296 15.70 7.61 -5.00
C LYS A 296 14.59 7.96 -4.02
N MET A 297 14.54 9.22 -3.61
CA MET A 297 13.62 9.73 -2.60
C MET A 297 13.04 11.06 -3.08
N ASN A 298 11.73 11.11 -3.29
CA ASN A 298 11.06 12.28 -3.81
C ASN A 298 9.89 12.67 -2.91
N THR A 299 9.82 13.93 -2.49
CA THR A 299 8.64 14.49 -1.81
C THR A 299 8.33 15.88 -2.32
N THR A 300 7.13 16.41 -2.09
CA THR A 300 6.83 17.80 -2.49
C THR A 300 7.12 18.74 -1.33
N SER A 301 6.59 18.42 -0.15
CA SER A 301 6.71 19.28 1.04
C SER A 301 7.30 18.61 2.27
N GLY A 302 7.52 17.29 2.25
CA GLY A 302 8.18 16.60 3.35
C GLY A 302 9.69 16.78 3.36
N ASP A 303 10.30 16.44 4.48
CA ASP A 303 11.74 16.45 4.66
C ASP A 303 12.35 15.11 4.23
N ILE A 304 13.59 15.17 3.73
CA ILE A 304 14.37 13.97 3.38
C ILE A 304 15.59 13.91 4.28
N VAL A 305 15.71 12.82 5.03
CA VAL A 305 16.79 12.64 6.00
C VAL A 305 17.47 11.29 5.78
N VAL A 306 18.77 11.31 5.50
CA VAL A 306 19.61 10.11 5.37
C VAL A 306 20.78 10.23 6.34
N GLU A 307 20.91 9.28 7.25
CA GLU A 307 21.91 9.35 8.32
C GLU A 307 22.67 8.04 8.48
N ARG A 308 23.99 8.13 8.76
CA ARG A 308 24.83 7.01 9.22
C ARG A 308 24.89 5.82 8.25
N ILE A 309 25.04 6.06 6.96
CA ILE A 309 25.16 4.99 5.95
C ILE A 309 26.26 4.00 6.32
N LYS A 310 25.97 2.71 6.10
CA LYS A 310 26.95 1.63 6.14
C LYS A 310 27.20 1.15 4.71
N GLY A 311 28.40 1.39 4.20
CA GLY A 311 28.78 1.04 2.82
C GLY A 311 29.41 2.22 2.08
N HIS A 312 29.88 1.97 0.87
CA HIS A 312 30.44 3.02 0.00
C HIS A 312 29.34 3.66 -0.83
N TRP A 313 29.43 4.98 -1.05
CA TRP A 313 28.59 5.72 -1.97
C TRP A 313 29.45 6.34 -3.07
N ALA A 314 28.93 6.39 -4.30
CA ALA A 314 29.60 7.02 -5.43
C ALA A 314 29.10 8.44 -5.67
N GLN A 315 27.79 8.64 -5.58
CA GLN A 315 27.15 9.92 -5.88
C GLN A 315 25.99 10.23 -4.94
N VAL A 316 25.88 11.48 -4.55
CA VAL A 316 24.70 12.06 -3.89
C VAL A 316 24.23 13.24 -4.70
N GLU A 317 22.96 13.22 -5.09
CA GLU A 317 22.26 14.36 -5.66
C GLU A 317 21.13 14.77 -4.73
N ALA A 318 21.15 16.02 -4.26
CA ALA A 318 20.20 16.55 -3.29
C ALA A 318 19.67 17.89 -3.75
N ASN A 319 18.40 17.96 -4.13
CA ASN A 319 17.79 19.14 -4.73
C ASN A 319 16.55 19.58 -3.93
N SER A 320 16.59 20.79 -3.36
CA SER A 320 15.42 21.47 -2.79
C SER A 320 15.25 22.83 -3.44
N ARG A 321 14.01 23.19 -3.82
CA ARG A 321 13.73 24.48 -4.47
C ARG A 321 13.71 25.63 -3.47
N THR A 322 13.05 25.45 -2.33
CA THR A 322 12.91 26.51 -1.31
C THR A 322 13.40 26.11 0.07
N GLY A 323 13.62 24.83 0.34
CA GLY A 323 14.16 24.35 1.61
C GLY A 323 15.68 24.33 1.62
N ASN A 324 16.23 23.95 2.77
CA ASN A 324 17.66 23.91 3.02
C ASN A 324 18.23 22.53 2.65
N VAL A 325 19.34 22.52 1.91
CA VAL A 325 20.11 21.31 1.64
C VAL A 325 21.38 21.32 2.49
N LYS A 326 21.55 20.32 3.34
CA LYS A 326 22.75 20.10 4.15
C LYS A 326 23.30 18.72 3.86
N VAL A 327 24.51 18.66 3.33
CA VAL A 327 25.24 17.40 3.15
C VAL A 327 26.57 17.51 3.86
N ARG A 328 26.84 16.59 4.80
CA ARG A 328 28.07 16.55 5.61
C ARG A 328 29.10 15.53 5.15
N TRP A 329 28.85 14.85 4.03
CA TRP A 329 29.77 13.83 3.52
C TRP A 329 30.91 14.44 2.70
N GLU A 330 32.06 13.77 2.70
CA GLU A 330 33.25 14.19 1.98
C GLU A 330 33.14 13.87 0.49
N GLY A 331 33.43 14.84 -0.39
CA GLY A 331 33.41 14.62 -1.83
C GLY A 331 33.67 15.90 -2.62
N THR A 332 33.73 15.76 -3.94
CA THR A 332 33.84 16.93 -4.83
C THR A 332 32.44 17.46 -5.12
N VAL A 333 32.19 18.73 -4.77
CA VAL A 333 30.94 19.42 -5.06
C VAL A 333 30.96 19.89 -6.51
N ASP A 334 29.93 19.59 -7.28
CA ASP A 334 29.71 20.21 -8.59
C ASP A 334 29.02 21.59 -8.40
N PRO A 335 29.70 22.72 -8.69
CA PRO A 335 29.17 24.05 -8.45
C PRO A 335 28.10 24.50 -9.48
N GLY A 336 27.74 23.66 -10.45
CA GLY A 336 26.83 24.02 -11.55
C GLY A 336 25.33 24.10 -11.19
N LEU A 337 24.91 23.66 -10.00
CA LEU A 337 23.49 23.60 -9.63
C LEU A 337 23.03 24.89 -8.94
N ARG A 338 22.05 25.59 -9.54
CA ARG A 338 21.48 26.80 -8.95
C ARG A 338 20.76 26.52 -7.63
N HIS A 339 20.09 25.37 -7.50
CA HIS A 339 19.28 24.95 -6.35
C HIS A 339 19.51 23.45 -6.06
N GLY A 340 20.56 23.13 -5.31
CA GLY A 340 20.90 21.75 -4.95
C GLY A 340 22.40 21.51 -4.79
N THR A 341 22.74 20.31 -4.34
CA THR A 341 24.12 19.85 -4.14
C THR A 341 24.27 18.51 -4.83
N LYS A 342 25.25 18.41 -5.74
CA LYS A 342 25.73 17.14 -6.28
C LYS A 342 27.14 16.89 -5.74
N LEU A 343 27.33 15.73 -5.15
CA LEU A 343 28.60 15.25 -4.60
C LEU A 343 29.00 13.94 -5.26
N GLU A 344 30.28 13.84 -5.58
CA GLU A 344 30.91 12.62 -6.05
C GLU A 344 32.03 12.23 -5.09
N SER A 345 32.06 10.98 -4.65
CA SER A 345 33.09 10.48 -3.72
C SER A 345 34.42 10.15 -4.42
N GLY A 346 34.37 9.94 -5.74
CA GLY A 346 35.52 9.44 -6.52
C GLY A 346 35.78 7.94 -6.38
N GLN A 347 34.91 7.21 -5.68
CA GLN A 347 34.97 5.75 -5.51
C GLN A 347 33.68 5.09 -6.04
N PRO A 348 33.73 3.82 -6.46
CA PRO A 348 32.53 3.02 -6.68
C PRO A 348 31.67 2.93 -5.41
N GLY A 349 30.35 2.85 -5.58
CA GLY A 349 29.43 2.87 -4.44
C GLY A 349 27.99 3.19 -4.86
N ALA A 350 27.10 3.18 -3.88
CA ALA A 350 25.69 3.48 -4.02
C ALA A 350 25.42 4.89 -4.59
N LEU A 351 24.29 5.02 -5.31
CA LEU A 351 23.81 6.29 -5.84
C LEU A 351 22.57 6.75 -5.08
N PHE A 352 22.62 7.99 -4.57
CA PHE A 352 21.51 8.65 -3.89
C PHE A 352 20.98 9.82 -4.71
N ALA A 353 19.67 9.88 -4.89
CA ALA A 353 18.96 11.02 -5.46
C ALA A 353 17.80 11.42 -4.54
N ALA A 354 17.87 12.61 -3.95
CA ALA A 354 16.87 13.18 -3.07
C ALA A 354 16.32 14.49 -3.65
N GLU A 355 15.01 14.55 -3.85
CA GLU A 355 14.34 15.72 -4.43
C GLU A 355 13.15 16.16 -3.55
N THR A 356 13.11 17.43 -3.19
CA THR A 356 11.93 18.07 -2.57
C THR A 356 11.67 19.45 -3.15
N VAL A 357 10.43 19.96 -3.04
CA VAL A 357 10.12 21.32 -3.48
C VAL A 357 10.32 22.29 -2.33
N SER A 358 9.71 22.02 -1.18
CA SER A 358 9.76 22.94 -0.03
C SER A 358 10.35 22.38 1.24
N GLY A 359 10.61 21.08 1.31
CA GLY A 359 11.22 20.46 2.50
C GLY A 359 12.74 20.66 2.57
N ASP A 360 13.28 20.34 3.72
CA ASP A 360 14.71 20.30 3.97
C ASP A 360 15.28 18.93 3.58
N ILE A 361 16.52 18.93 3.08
CA ILE A 361 17.26 17.70 2.78
C ILE A 361 18.50 17.67 3.67
N LYS A 362 18.67 16.56 4.38
CA LYS A 362 19.80 16.32 5.28
C LYS A 362 20.46 14.98 4.99
N PHE A 363 21.75 15.03 4.68
CA PHE A 363 22.64 13.88 4.58
C PHE A 363 23.74 14.01 5.64
N ASP A 364 23.71 13.14 6.65
CA ASP A 364 24.52 13.23 7.87
C ASP A 364 25.41 12.01 8.11
#